data_AF-A0A1F7X1M2-F1
#
_entry.id   AF-A0A1F7X1M2-F1
#
_cell.length_a   1.000
_cell.length_b   1.000
_cell.length_c   1.000
_cell.angle_alpha   90.00
_cell.angle_beta   90.00
_cell.angle_gamma   90.00
#
_symmetry.space_group_name_H-M   'P 1'
#
loop_
_entity.id
_entity.type
_entity.pdbx_description
1 polymer ?
#
loop_
_entity_poly.entity_id
_entity_poly.type
_entity_poly.pdbx_seq_one_letter_code
_entity_poly.pdbx_strand_id
1 'polypeptide(L)'
;MGRTINYYIYKIIEINSGMFYFGQRKCPKNKTPETDNYMGSNKHIKKMIKQYGIEGYKKEILFKNLSQYEADRKEIDLIYSHQLLRINRKKQGKLCMNHHPGGSMGNIRKKYRRAQ
;
A
#
# COMPACT_ATOMS: atom_id res chain seq x y z
N MET A 1 18.84 -2.85 24.54
CA MET A 1 18.70 -2.71 23.07
C MET A 1 17.36 -2.07 22.74
N GLY A 2 17.36 -0.82 22.29
CA GLY A 2 16.13 -0.13 21.87
C GLY A 2 15.58 -0.79 20.61
N ARG A 3 14.30 -1.18 20.62
CA ARG A 3 13.65 -1.78 19.45
C ARG A 3 13.52 -0.72 18.35
N THR A 4 14.15 -0.97 17.21
CA THR A 4 13.99 -0.15 16.00
C THR A 4 12.52 -0.12 15.58
N ILE A 5 11.96 1.08 15.41
CA ILE A 5 10.62 1.26 14.86
C ILE A 5 10.68 0.93 13.38
N ASN A 6 10.08 -0.20 13.00
CA ASN A 6 10.12 -0.68 11.62
C ASN A 6 8.81 -0.40 10.89
N TYR A 7 8.91 0.08 9.67
CA TYR A 7 7.81 0.22 8.73
C TYR A 7 7.81 -0.94 7.74
N TYR A 8 6.66 -1.22 7.17
CA TYR A 8 6.50 -2.20 6.11
C TYR A 8 5.49 -1.71 5.07
N ILE A 9 5.66 -2.18 3.85
CA ILE A 9 4.74 -1.97 2.73
C ILE A 9 3.97 -3.25 2.49
N TYR A 10 2.67 -3.12 2.31
CA TYR A 10 1.78 -4.23 2.02
C TYR A 10 0.93 -3.96 0.79
N LYS A 11 0.41 -5.04 0.22
CA LYS A 11 -0.59 -5.06 -0.85
C LYS A 11 -1.80 -5.84 -0.35
N ILE A 12 -2.98 -5.23 -0.45
CA ILE A 12 -4.26 -5.92 -0.24
C ILE A 12 -4.84 -6.22 -1.61
N ILE A 13 -5.29 -7.44 -1.83
CA ILE A 13 -5.85 -7.92 -3.10
C ILE A 13 -7.26 -8.44 -2.81
N GLU A 14 -8.26 -7.92 -3.50
CA GLU A 14 -9.59 -8.53 -3.54
C GLU A 14 -9.54 -9.71 -4.52
N ILE A 15 -9.92 -10.89 -4.06
CA ILE A 15 -9.63 -12.15 -4.75
C ILE A 15 -10.43 -12.28 -6.05
N ASN A 16 -11.69 -11.86 -6.07
CA ASN A 16 -12.58 -12.11 -7.21
C ASN A 16 -12.27 -11.20 -8.41
N SER A 17 -12.01 -9.92 -8.16
CA SER A 17 -11.72 -8.91 -9.18
C SER A 17 -10.22 -8.78 -9.48
N GLY A 18 -9.35 -9.22 -8.55
CA GLY A 18 -7.92 -8.96 -8.61
C GLY A 18 -7.54 -7.49 -8.37
N MET A 19 -8.50 -6.63 -7.99
CA MET A 19 -8.22 -5.25 -7.61
C MET A 19 -7.35 -5.21 -6.37
N PHE A 20 -6.41 -4.26 -6.31
CA PHE A 20 -5.46 -4.19 -5.21
C PHE A 20 -5.19 -2.78 -4.72
N TYR A 21 -4.70 -2.70 -3.48
CA TYR A 21 -4.33 -1.48 -2.79
C TYR A 21 -2.96 -1.65 -2.13
N PHE A 22 -2.04 -0.74 -2.39
CA PHE A 22 -0.81 -0.60 -1.63
C PHE A 22 -1.03 0.28 -0.42
N GLY A 23 -0.38 -0.06 0.68
CA GLY A 23 -0.27 0.86 1.80
C GLY A 23 1.01 0.62 2.57
N GLN A 24 1.33 1.59 3.42
CA GLN A 24 2.40 1.50 4.38
C GLN A 24 1.87 1.40 5.80
N ARG A 25 2.69 0.88 6.71
CA ARG A 25 2.36 0.81 8.12
C ARG A 25 3.60 0.77 9.00
N LYS A 26 3.55 1.54 10.09
CA LYS A 26 4.42 1.37 11.25
C LYS A 26 4.04 0.07 11.96
N CYS A 27 4.99 -0.84 12.10
CA CYS A 27 4.76 -2.11 12.78
C CYS A 27 4.46 -1.85 14.27
N PRO A 28 3.35 -2.38 14.82
CA PRO A 28 3.05 -2.29 16.24
C PRO A 28 4.15 -2.97 17.07
N LYS A 29 4.43 -2.45 18.26
CA LYS A 29 5.52 -2.92 19.15
C LYS A 29 5.49 -4.43 19.43
N ASN A 30 4.31 -5.04 19.39
CA ASN A 30 4.09 -6.43 19.80
C ASN A 30 3.74 -7.34 18.61
N LYS A 31 3.99 -6.90 17.37
CA LYS A 31 3.65 -7.63 16.16
C LYS A 31 4.82 -7.64 15.19
N THR A 32 4.77 -8.55 14.24
CA THR A 32 5.59 -8.50 13.01
C THR A 32 4.68 -8.15 11.84
N PRO A 33 5.22 -7.75 10.68
CA PRO A 33 4.41 -7.55 9.48
C PRO A 33 3.51 -8.75 9.14
N GLU A 34 3.99 -9.97 9.41
CA GLU A 34 3.30 -11.23 9.18
C GLU A 34 2.16 -11.49 10.18
N THR A 35 2.29 -11.05 11.44
CA THR A 35 1.25 -11.22 12.49
C THR A 35 0.34 -10.01 12.68
N ASP A 36 0.65 -8.91 11.98
CA ASP A 36 -0.24 -7.75 11.93
C ASP A 36 -1.49 -8.10 11.14
N ASN A 37 -2.67 -7.92 11.71
CA ASN A 37 -3.96 -8.17 11.10
C ASN A 37 -4.60 -6.90 10.51
N TYR A 38 -3.87 -5.78 10.47
CA TYR A 38 -4.34 -4.57 9.82
C TYR A 38 -4.52 -4.74 8.31
N MET A 39 -5.71 -4.34 7.82
CA MET A 39 -6.13 -4.41 6.42
C MET A 39 -6.28 -3.02 5.79
N GLY A 40 -5.36 -2.11 6.13
CA GLY A 40 -5.25 -0.82 5.46
C GLY A 40 -6.23 0.25 5.93
N SER A 41 -6.02 1.46 5.42
CA SER A 41 -6.84 2.64 5.72
C SER A 41 -7.95 2.88 4.68
N ASN A 42 -7.89 2.20 3.54
CA ASN A 42 -8.84 2.36 2.44
C ASN A 42 -10.28 2.12 2.91
N LYS A 43 -11.14 3.14 2.79
CA LYS A 43 -12.54 3.10 3.28
C LYS A 43 -13.38 2.04 2.57
N HIS A 44 -13.15 1.82 1.27
CA HIS A 44 -13.88 0.82 0.50
C HIS A 44 -13.54 -0.59 0.98
N ILE A 45 -12.24 -0.92 1.10
CA ILE A 45 -11.79 -2.22 1.62
C ILE A 45 -12.35 -2.47 3.02
N LYS A 46 -12.26 -1.49 3.93
CA LYS A 46 -12.83 -1.61 5.28
C LYS A 46 -14.33 -1.89 5.27
N LYS A 47 -15.08 -1.18 4.42
CA LYS A 47 -16.53 -1.37 4.28
C LYS A 47 -16.85 -2.77 3.78
N MET A 48 -16.16 -3.22 2.73
CA MET A 48 -16.39 -4.54 2.13
C MET A 48 -16.01 -5.67 3.09
N ILE A 49 -14.87 -5.58 3.79
CA ILE A 49 -14.49 -6.56 4.81
C ILE A 49 -15.53 -6.62 5.93
N LYS A 50 -16.08 -5.46 6.37
CA LYS A 50 -17.14 -5.43 7.38
C LYS A 50 -18.43 -6.09 6.89
N GLN A 51 -18.77 -5.95 5.61
CA GLN A 51 -20.03 -6.40 5.04
C GLN A 51 -20.00 -7.87 4.59
N TYR A 52 -18.87 -8.34 4.05
CA TYR A 52 -18.75 -9.63 3.36
C TYR A 52 -17.66 -10.53 3.94
N GLY A 53 -16.96 -10.09 4.99
CA GLY A 53 -15.88 -10.83 5.62
C GLY A 53 -14.52 -10.59 4.97
N ILE A 54 -13.47 -11.04 5.66
CA ILE A 54 -12.08 -10.89 5.22
C ILE A 54 -11.67 -11.92 4.17
N GLU A 55 -12.42 -13.01 4.02
CA GLU A 55 -12.08 -14.15 3.15
C GLU A 55 -11.93 -13.78 1.67
N GLY A 56 -12.66 -12.74 1.21
CA GLY A 56 -12.51 -12.19 -0.14
C GLY A 56 -11.24 -11.36 -0.35
N TYR A 57 -10.37 -11.24 0.65
CA TYR A 57 -9.18 -10.40 0.60
C TYR A 57 -7.93 -11.14 1.05
N LYS A 58 -6.83 -10.95 0.31
CA LYS A 58 -5.49 -11.39 0.68
C LYS A 58 -4.61 -10.19 1.01
N LYS A 59 -3.72 -10.33 1.99
CA LYS A 59 -2.63 -9.37 2.23
C LYS A 59 -1.27 -9.98 1.94
N GLU A 60 -0.45 -9.24 1.22
CA GLU A 60 0.94 -9.60 0.92
C GLU A 60 1.88 -8.53 1.48
N ILE A 61 2.97 -8.95 2.11
CA ILE A 61 4.04 -8.05 2.57
C ILE A 61 5.06 -7.91 1.44
N LEU A 62 5.29 -6.68 0.98
CA LEU A 62 6.21 -6.40 -0.13
C LEU A 62 7.60 -6.01 0.34
N PHE A 63 7.66 -5.21 1.41
CA PHE A 63 8.90 -4.71 1.99
C PHE A 63 8.75 -4.60 3.50
N LYS A 64 9.81 -4.88 4.28
CA LYS A 64 9.82 -4.81 5.74
C LYS A 64 11.13 -4.20 6.25
N ASN A 65 11.16 -3.87 7.55
CA ASN A 65 12.32 -3.27 8.23
C ASN A 65 12.76 -1.94 7.61
N LEU A 66 11.80 -1.11 7.22
CA LEU A 66 12.04 0.20 6.63
C LEU A 66 12.02 1.28 7.70
N SER A 67 12.77 2.35 7.47
CA SER A 67 12.51 3.66 8.07
C SER A 67 11.22 4.28 7.50
N GLN A 68 10.67 5.31 8.17
CA GLN A 68 9.53 6.08 7.66
C GLN A 68 9.82 6.65 6.26
N TYR A 69 11.02 7.19 6.06
CA TYR A 69 11.42 7.79 4.78
C TYR A 69 11.45 6.77 3.64
N GLU A 70 12.04 5.59 3.88
CA GLU A 70 12.07 4.52 2.88
C GLU A 70 10.68 3.98 2.58
N ALA A 71 9.81 3.88 3.59
CA ALA A 71 8.42 3.46 3.42
C ALA A 71 7.65 4.46 2.56
N ASP A 72 7.76 5.76 2.84
CA ASP A 72 7.13 6.83 2.04
C ASP A 72 7.59 6.75 0.58
N ARG A 73 8.91 6.65 0.34
CA ARG A 73 9.49 6.55 -1.01
C ARG A 73 9.00 5.32 -1.75
N LYS A 74 9.01 4.14 -1.12
CA LYS A 74 8.57 2.89 -1.75
C LYS A 74 7.07 2.88 -2.07
N GLU A 75 6.23 3.40 -1.18
CA GLU A 75 4.79 3.52 -1.45
C GLU A 75 4.53 4.42 -2.66
N ILE A 76 5.20 5.57 -2.71
CA ILE A 76 5.15 6.52 -3.82
C ILE A 76 5.56 5.86 -5.14
N ASP A 77 6.73 5.22 -5.16
CA ASP A 77 7.28 4.60 -6.37
C ASP A 77 6.37 3.47 -6.89
N LEU A 78 5.79 2.64 -6.00
CA LEU A 78 4.83 1.61 -6.37
C LEU A 78 3.55 2.18 -6.99
N ILE A 79 2.95 3.19 -6.36
CA ILE A 79 1.70 3.80 -6.83
C ILE A 79 1.91 4.48 -8.17
N TYR A 80 2.97 5.28 -8.33
CA TYR A 80 3.24 5.97 -9.59
C TYR A 80 3.60 5.00 -10.71
N SER A 81 4.39 3.96 -10.44
CA SER A 81 4.69 2.93 -11.43
C SER A 81 3.41 2.28 -11.97
N HIS A 82 2.45 1.97 -11.09
CA HIS A 82 1.16 1.41 -11.51
C HIS A 82 0.26 2.42 -12.24
N GLN A 83 0.28 3.70 -11.86
CA GLN A 83 -0.44 4.75 -12.57
C GLN A 83 0.11 4.98 -13.98
N LEU A 84 1.44 4.93 -14.16
CA LEU A 84 2.06 5.00 -15.49
C LEU A 84 1.66 3.80 -16.35
N LEU A 85 1.64 2.58 -15.79
CA LEU A 85 1.15 1.38 -16.49
C LEU A 85 -0.33 1.50 -16.91
N ARG A 86 -1.15 2.24 -16.15
CA ARG A 86 -2.55 2.54 -16.49
C ARG A 86 -2.67 3.45 -17.70
N ILE A 87 -1.84 4.48 -17.78
CA ILE A 87 -1.80 5.42 -18.91
C ILE A 87 -1.35 4.68 -20.18
N ASN A 88 -0.33 3.81 -20.06
CA ASN A 88 0.27 3.08 -21.18
C ASN A 88 -0.49 1.79 -21.59
N ARG A 89 -1.80 1.68 -21.26
CA ARG A 89 -2.73 0.61 -21.68
C ARG A 89 -2.34 -0.85 -21.31
N LYS A 90 -1.58 -1.10 -20.25
CA LYS A 90 -1.45 -2.47 -19.70
C LYS A 90 -2.63 -2.79 -18.76
N LYS A 91 -3.26 -3.98 -18.89
CA LYS A 91 -4.41 -4.44 -18.05
C LYS A 91 -4.19 -4.22 -16.54
N GLN A 92 -2.95 -4.36 -16.06
CA GLN A 92 -2.58 -4.22 -14.65
C GLN A 92 -2.86 -2.82 -14.05
N GLY A 93 -2.78 -1.74 -14.85
CA GLY A 93 -3.00 -0.39 -14.35
C GLY A 93 -4.45 -0.07 -13.98
N LYS A 94 -5.43 -0.83 -14.49
CA LYS A 94 -6.86 -0.64 -14.17
C LYS A 94 -7.25 -1.22 -12.81
N LEU A 95 -6.42 -2.06 -12.20
CA LEU A 95 -6.74 -2.81 -10.97
C LEU A 95 -6.25 -2.13 -9.69
N CYS A 96 -5.42 -1.09 -9.78
CA CYS A 96 -4.89 -0.38 -8.60
C CYS A 96 -5.90 0.64 -8.05
N MET A 97 -6.30 0.46 -6.79
CA MET A 97 -7.25 1.29 -6.05
C MET A 97 -6.61 2.55 -5.42
N ASN A 98 -5.28 2.69 -5.47
CA ASN A 98 -4.60 3.88 -4.96
C ASN A 98 -4.82 5.07 -5.90
N HIS A 99 -5.59 6.06 -5.45
CA HIS A 99 -5.72 7.33 -6.17
C HIS A 99 -4.49 8.23 -5.97
N HIS A 100 -3.93 8.24 -4.75
CA HIS A 100 -2.76 9.03 -4.35
C HIS A 100 -1.90 8.23 -3.36
N PRO A 101 -0.59 8.55 -3.23
CA PRO A 101 0.23 8.08 -2.11
C PRO A 101 -0.33 8.51 -0.76
N GLY A 102 -0.15 7.66 0.26
CA GLY A 102 -0.46 7.97 1.65
C GLY A 102 0.73 8.62 2.40
N GLY A 103 0.66 8.58 3.73
CA GLY A 103 1.78 8.98 4.61
C GLY A 103 2.05 10.48 4.70
N SER A 104 3.19 10.82 5.33
CA SER A 104 3.68 12.20 5.49
C SER A 104 3.94 12.92 4.17
N MET A 105 4.11 12.17 3.08
CA MET A 105 4.49 12.66 1.77
C MET A 105 3.34 12.70 0.73
N GLY A 106 2.08 12.51 1.15
CA GLY A 106 0.91 12.46 0.26
C GLY A 106 0.69 13.67 -0.66
N ASN A 107 1.41 14.78 -0.45
CA ASN A 107 1.37 16.00 -1.28
C ASN A 107 2.49 16.12 -2.34
N ILE A 108 3.29 15.08 -2.61
CA ILE A 108 4.44 15.11 -3.57
C ILE A 108 4.04 15.19 -5.06
N ARG A 109 2.78 15.52 -5.38
CA ARG A 109 2.24 15.63 -6.74
C ARG A 109 3.02 16.57 -7.69
N LYS A 110 3.92 17.41 -7.19
CA LYS A 110 4.71 18.38 -7.99
C LYS A 110 6.14 17.95 -8.36
N LYS A 111 6.77 16.96 -7.70
CA LYS A 111 8.22 16.69 -7.90
C LYS A 111 8.54 15.66 -8.98
N TYR A 112 7.69 14.64 -9.17
CA TYR A 112 7.95 13.57 -10.15
C TYR A 112 7.71 13.97 -11.61
N ARG A 113 6.87 14.97 -11.90
CA ARG A 113 6.65 15.46 -13.28
C ARG A 113 7.83 16.23 -13.88
N ARG A 114 8.86 16.55 -13.10
CA ARG A 114 10.02 17.38 -13.51
C ARG A 114 11.33 16.60 -13.68
N ALA A 115 11.31 15.29 -13.45
CA ALA A 115 12.49 14.43 -13.54
C ALA A 115 12.43 13.46 -14.75
N GLN A 116 11.61 13.78 -15.75
CA GLN A 116 11.58 13.14 -17.07
C GLN A 116 11.78 14.20 -18.14
#